data_AF-A0A097EGN6-F1
#
_entry.id   AF-A0A097EGN6-F1
#
_cell.length_a   1.000
_cell.length_b   1.000
_cell.length_c   1.000
_cell.angle_alpha   90.00
_cell.angle_beta   90.00
_cell.angle_gamma   90.00
#
_symmetry.space_group_name_H-M   'P 1'
#
loop_
_entity.id
_entity.type
_entity.pdbx_description
1 polymer ?
#
loop_
_entity_poly.entity_id
_entity_poly.type
_entity_poly.pdbx_seq_one_letter_code
_entity_poly.pdbx_strand_id
1 'polypeptide(L)'
;MKPITFVGDSLDRLREFPEDARASAGHQPHQVQQGRLPDDWKPMTTIGQGVCEIRVREESGAFRVIYLATLPDAVLVLHAFRKKTQKTPQRDIDLARHRLSLWRS
;
A
#
# COMPACT_ATOMS: atom_id res chain seq x y z
N MET A 1 -9.65 14.83 -7.81
CA MET A 1 -9.31 13.49 -7.28
C MET A 1 -7.80 13.39 -7.23
N LYS A 2 -7.20 12.99 -6.11
CA LYS A 2 -5.73 12.86 -6.01
C LYS A 2 -5.27 11.70 -6.90
N PRO A 3 -4.34 11.86 -7.87
CA PRO A 3 -3.75 10.72 -8.58
C PRO A 3 -3.09 9.71 -7.62
N ILE A 4 -3.07 8.43 -8.03
CA ILE A 4 -2.24 7.42 -7.38
C ILE A 4 -0.92 7.34 -8.16
N THR A 5 0.19 7.46 -7.44
CA THR A 5 1.53 7.27 -7.97
C THR A 5 2.10 5.98 -7.41
N PHE A 6 2.51 5.07 -8.30
CA PHE A 6 3.15 3.81 -7.92
C PHE A 6 4.67 3.96 -7.98
N VAL A 7 5.37 3.53 -6.93
CA VAL A 7 6.84 3.58 -6.85
C VAL A 7 7.46 2.21 -7.12
N GLY A 8 8.46 2.17 -8.01
CA GLY A 8 9.15 0.94 -8.36
C GLY A 8 8.21 -0.07 -9.01
N ASP A 9 8.28 -1.33 -8.59
CA ASP A 9 7.43 -2.43 -9.10
C ASP A 9 6.07 -2.54 -8.39
N SER A 10 5.67 -1.55 -7.57
CA SER A 10 4.49 -1.70 -6.70
C SER A 10 3.18 -1.91 -7.47
N LEU A 11 3.05 -1.35 -8.68
CA LEU A 11 1.91 -1.60 -9.56
C LEU A 11 1.92 -3.03 -10.12
N ASP A 12 3.09 -3.52 -10.54
CA ASP A 12 3.22 -4.87 -11.10
C ASP A 12 2.93 -5.91 -10.02
N ARG A 13 3.41 -5.71 -8.79
CA ARG A 13 3.07 -6.56 -7.63
C ARG A 13 1.59 -6.58 -7.31
N LEU A 14 0.91 -5.44 -7.41
CA LEU A 14 -0.53 -5.37 -7.21
C LEU A 14 -1.27 -6.12 -8.33
N ARG A 15 -0.78 -6.04 -9.58
CA ARG A 15 -1.35 -6.75 -10.73
C ARG A 15 -1.17 -8.26 -10.68
N GLU A 16 -0.09 -8.73 -10.04
CA GLU A 16 0.19 -10.14 -9.75
C GLU A 16 -0.75 -10.76 -8.70
N PHE A 17 -1.57 -9.96 -8.02
CA PHE A 17 -2.55 -10.51 -7.07
C PHE A 17 -3.62 -11.33 -7.80
N PRO A 18 -4.17 -12.37 -7.15
CA PRO A 18 -5.40 -13.03 -7.58
C PRO A 18 -6.54 -12.01 -7.78
N GLU A 19 -7.50 -12.35 -8.64
CA GLU A 19 -8.50 -11.39 -9.13
C GLU A 19 -9.32 -10.74 -8.01
N ASP A 20 -9.78 -11.53 -7.04
CA ASP A 20 -10.50 -11.08 -5.84
C ASP A 20 -9.69 -10.02 -5.06
N ALA A 21 -8.45 -10.35 -4.75
CA ALA A 21 -7.55 -9.50 -3.99
C ALA A 21 -7.12 -8.28 -4.78
N ARG A 22 -6.95 -8.38 -6.10
CA ARG A 22 -6.59 -7.26 -6.97
C ARG A 22 -7.73 -6.24 -7.07
N ALA A 23 -8.97 -6.71 -7.19
CA ALA A 23 -10.15 -5.84 -7.20
C ALA A 23 -10.25 -5.04 -5.88
N SER A 24 -10.20 -5.73 -4.74
CA SER A 24 -10.22 -5.10 -3.42
C SER A 24 -9.01 -4.18 -3.21
N ALA A 25 -7.79 -4.65 -3.49
CA ALA A 25 -6.56 -3.86 -3.32
C ALA A 25 -6.47 -2.65 -4.24
N GLY A 26 -7.15 -2.63 -5.39
CA GLY A 26 -7.30 -1.46 -6.24
C GLY A 26 -8.38 -0.50 -5.76
N HIS A 27 -9.47 -1.02 -5.19
CA HIS A 27 -10.57 -0.21 -4.66
C HIS A 27 -10.19 0.60 -3.42
N GLN A 28 -9.39 0.02 -2.52
CA GLN A 28 -9.04 0.66 -1.25
C GLN A 28 -8.20 1.95 -1.43
N PRO A 29 -7.15 2.01 -2.28
CA PRO A 29 -6.50 3.26 -2.63
C PRO A 29 -7.44 4.27 -3.31
N HIS A 30 -8.42 3.81 -4.09
CA HIS A 30 -9.41 4.69 -4.72
C HIS A 30 -10.27 5.43 -3.69
N GLN A 31 -10.66 4.78 -2.59
CA GLN A 31 -11.31 5.44 -1.45
C GLN A 31 -10.46 6.61 -0.92
N VAL A 32 -9.15 6.40 -0.79
CA VAL A 32 -8.21 7.44 -0.34
C VAL A 32 -8.15 8.61 -1.33
N GLN A 33 -8.19 8.36 -2.64
CA GLN A 33 -8.23 9.43 -3.65
C GLN A 33 -9.46 10.34 -3.52
N GLN A 34 -10.55 9.81 -2.95
CA GLN A 34 -11.81 10.50 -2.68
C GLN A 34 -11.86 11.14 -1.27
N GLY A 35 -10.78 11.06 -0.50
CA GLY A 35 -10.72 11.57 0.88
C GLY A 35 -11.39 10.67 1.91
N ARG A 36 -11.71 9.42 1.55
CA ARG A 36 -12.24 8.41 2.46
C ARG A 36 -11.11 7.56 3.05
N LEU A 37 -11.42 6.87 4.14
CA LEU A 37 -10.49 5.91 4.73
C LEU A 37 -10.69 4.53 4.07
N PRO A 38 -9.63 3.71 3.96
CA PRO A 38 -9.78 2.29 3.65
C PRO A 38 -10.57 1.56 4.75
N ASP A 39 -11.08 0.38 4.42
CA ASP A 39 -11.91 -0.42 5.34
C ASP A 39 -11.10 -1.04 6.50
N ASP A 40 -9.97 -1.68 6.21
CA ASP A 40 -8.99 -2.17 7.20
C ASP A 40 -7.61 -1.60 6.90
N TRP A 41 -7.11 -0.76 7.80
CA TRP A 41 -5.79 -0.15 7.69
C TRP A 41 -5.13 0.07 9.05
N LYS A 42 -3.85 0.44 9.04
CA LYS A 42 -3.16 1.00 10.21
C LYS A 42 -2.02 1.93 9.82
N PRO A 43 -1.64 2.87 10.70
CA PRO A 43 -0.38 3.60 10.58
C PRO A 43 0.83 2.65 10.61
N MET A 44 1.85 2.97 9.81
CA MET A 44 3.14 2.29 9.73
C MET A 44 4.28 3.27 10.06
N THR A 45 4.31 3.74 11.31
CA THR A 45 5.31 4.70 11.81
C THR A 45 6.74 4.20 11.70
N THR A 46 6.93 2.88 11.65
CA THR A 46 8.24 2.24 11.43
C THR A 46 8.79 2.47 10.01
N ILE A 47 7.95 2.83 9.04
CA ILE A 47 8.36 3.15 7.66
C ILE A 47 8.55 4.66 7.52
N GLY A 48 7.58 5.44 8.00
CA GLY A 48 7.66 6.90 8.00
C GLY A 48 6.39 7.57 8.50
N GLN A 49 6.49 8.84 8.84
CA GLN A 49 5.31 9.63 9.23
C GLN A 49 4.33 9.73 8.05
N GLY A 50 3.05 9.47 8.32
CA GLY A 50 1.99 9.51 7.31
C GLY A 50 1.87 8.26 6.44
N VAL A 51 2.74 7.26 6.65
CA VAL A 51 2.65 5.97 5.94
C VAL A 51 1.62 5.09 6.62
N CYS A 52 0.78 4.45 5.82
CA CYS A 52 -0.25 3.51 6.26
C CYS A 52 -0.13 2.18 5.50
N GLU A 53 -0.64 1.12 6.11
CA GLU A 53 -0.83 -0.20 5.50
C GLU A 53 -2.33 -0.47 5.37
N ILE A 54 -2.79 -0.73 4.15
CA ILE A 54 -4.12 -1.31 3.87
C ILE A 54 -4.01 -2.83 3.98
N ARG A 55 -5.00 -3.44 4.62
CA ARG A 55 -5.05 -4.88 4.87
C ARG A 55 -6.22 -5.50 4.12
N VAL A 56 -5.90 -6.17 3.03
CA VAL A 56 -6.87 -6.93 2.24
C VAL A 56 -6.83 -8.39 2.70
N ARG A 57 -8.02 -8.98 2.89
CA ARG A 57 -8.20 -10.39 3.22
C ARG A 57 -9.33 -10.92 2.34
N GLU A 58 -8.97 -11.82 1.45
CA GLU A 58 -9.89 -12.52 0.57
C GLU A 58 -9.69 -14.03 0.72
N GLU A 59 -10.51 -14.81 0.02
CA GLU A 59 -10.37 -16.27 -0.04
C GLU A 59 -8.97 -16.67 -0.56
N SER A 60 -8.41 -15.91 -1.50
CA SER A 60 -7.07 -16.14 -2.02
C SER A 60 -5.93 -15.81 -1.04
N GLY A 61 -6.25 -15.17 0.10
CA GLY A 61 -5.35 -14.97 1.24
C GLY A 61 -5.27 -13.53 1.73
N ALA A 62 -4.15 -13.21 2.39
CA ALA A 62 -3.91 -11.90 2.97
C ALA A 62 -2.91 -11.08 2.14
N PHE A 63 -3.30 -9.85 1.82
CA PHE A 63 -2.51 -8.94 0.98
C PHE A 63 -2.40 -7.58 1.65
N ARG A 64 -1.30 -6.87 1.38
CA ARG A 64 -1.00 -5.58 1.99
C ARG A 64 -0.60 -4.59 0.92
N VAL A 65 -1.08 -3.36 1.06
CA VAL A 65 -0.69 -2.21 0.25
C VAL A 65 -0.17 -1.14 1.19
N ILE A 66 1.09 -0.75 1.04
CA ILE A 66 1.74 0.29 1.84
C ILE A 66 1.72 1.59 1.02
N TYR A 67 1.23 2.67 1.61
CA TYR A 67 1.07 3.95 0.94
C TYR A 67 1.30 5.15 1.86
N LEU A 68 1.65 6.30 1.28
CA LEU A 68 1.74 7.59 1.97
C LEU A 68 0.42 8.36 1.79
N ALA A 69 -0.25 8.65 2.91
CA ALA A 69 -1.57 9.29 2.91
C ALA A 69 -1.51 10.83 3.02
N THR A 70 -0.37 11.39 3.42
CA THR A 70 -0.24 12.80 3.81
C THR A 70 0.09 13.75 2.67
N LEU A 71 0.26 13.25 1.44
CA LEU A 71 0.54 14.12 0.31
C LEU A 71 -0.71 14.94 -0.07
N PRO A 72 -0.57 16.26 -0.27
CA PRO A 72 -1.71 17.12 -0.59
C PRO A 72 -2.29 16.79 -1.98
N ASP A 73 -1.46 16.34 -2.90
CA ASP A 73 -1.73 16.22 -4.33
C ASP A 73 -1.79 14.78 -4.84
N ALA A 74 -1.25 13.80 -4.12
CA ALA A 74 -1.21 12.40 -4.58
C ALA A 74 -1.46 11.38 -3.46
N VAL A 75 -1.68 10.12 -3.85
CA VAL A 75 -1.57 8.94 -2.98
C VAL A 75 -0.38 8.12 -3.49
N LEU A 76 0.69 8.02 -2.70
CA LEU A 76 1.91 7.34 -3.13
C LEU A 76 1.91 5.89 -2.66
N VAL A 77 1.77 4.92 -3.57
CA VAL A 77 1.85 3.49 -3.26
C VAL A 77 3.30 3.03 -3.32
N LEU A 78 3.84 2.72 -2.16
CA LEU A 78 5.24 2.36 -1.95
C LEU A 78 5.47 0.87 -2.25
N HIS A 79 4.55 0.00 -1.82
CA HIS A 79 4.74 -1.43 -1.94
C HIS A 79 3.41 -2.19 -1.89
N ALA A 80 3.34 -3.33 -2.56
CA ALA A 80 2.21 -4.25 -2.50
C ALA A 80 2.74 -5.69 -2.41
N PHE A 81 2.22 -6.50 -1.51
CA PHE A 81 2.68 -7.88 -1.33
C PHE A 81 1.62 -8.81 -0.72
N ARG A 82 1.76 -10.12 -1.00
CA ARG A 82 1.02 -11.17 -0.30
C ARG A 82 1.71 -11.51 1.02
N LYS A 83 0.97 -11.39 2.12
CA LYS A 83 1.46 -11.67 3.48
C LYS A 83 1.30 -13.16 3.80
N LYS A 84 2.44 -13.86 3.92
CA LYS A 84 2.51 -15.30 4.25
C LYS A 84 2.76 -15.58 5.74
N THR A 85 3.12 -14.56 6.52
CA THR A 85 3.52 -14.66 7.93
C THR A 85 2.60 -13.84 8.82
N GLN A 86 2.68 -14.02 10.15
CA GLN A 86 1.84 -13.26 11.08
C GLN A 86 2.22 -11.77 11.19
N LYS A 87 3.51 -11.46 11.11
CA LYS A 87 4.01 -10.07 11.06
C LYS A 87 4.38 -9.69 9.63
N THR A 88 4.28 -8.41 9.30
CA THR A 88 4.81 -7.85 8.05
C THR A 88 6.32 -8.10 8.03
N PRO A 89 6.87 -8.81 7.01
CA PRO A 89 8.29 -9.14 6.99
C PRO A 89 9.18 -7.89 6.97
N GLN A 90 10.34 -7.96 7.64
CA GLN A 90 11.26 -6.82 7.74
C GLN A 90 11.70 -6.32 6.35
N ARG A 91 11.96 -7.24 5.41
CA ARG A 91 12.29 -6.91 4.01
C ARG A 91 11.26 -6.00 3.33
N ASP A 92 9.97 -6.19 3.63
CA ASP A 92 8.88 -5.44 3.00
C ASP A 92 8.77 -4.03 3.64
N ILE A 93 9.08 -3.93 4.94
CA ILE A 93 9.22 -2.66 5.67
C ILE A 93 10.42 -1.88 5.10
N ASP A 94 11.57 -2.52 4.97
CA ASP A 94 12.81 -1.90 4.51
C ASP A 94 12.68 -1.41 3.06
N LEU A 95 12.07 -2.22 2.17
CA LEU A 95 11.81 -1.83 0.79
C LEU A 95 10.90 -0.60 0.70
N ALA A 96 9.80 -0.60 1.44
CA ALA A 96 8.89 0.54 1.47
C ALA A 96 9.56 1.81 2.03
N ARG A 97 10.42 1.66 3.06
CA ARG A 97 11.19 2.77 3.63
C ARG A 97 12.20 3.33 2.65
N HIS A 98 12.90 2.47 1.93
CA HIS A 98 13.85 2.87 0.89
C HIS A 98 13.15 3.61 -0.27
N ARG A 99 12.01 3.10 -0.73
CA ARG A 99 11.20 3.77 -1.76
C ARG A 99 10.69 5.13 -1.33
N LEU A 100 10.27 5.25 -0.06
CA LEU A 100 9.88 6.54 0.50
C LEU A 100 11.04 7.54 0.52
N SER A 101 12.27 7.10 0.86
CA SER A 101 13.42 7.99 0.83
C SER A 101 13.79 8.45 -0.58
N LEU A 102 13.73 7.55 -1.57
CA LEU A 102 14.01 7.89 -2.98
C LEU A 102 12.99 8.83 -3.59
N TRP A 103 11.73 8.78 -3.14
CA TRP A 103 10.71 9.70 -3.62
C TRP A 103 10.85 11.11 -3.02
N ARG A 104 11.41 11.23 -1.81
CA ARG A 104 11.60 12.51 -1.12
C ARG A 104 12.86 13.27 -1.55
N SER A 105 13.81 12.60 -2.22
CA SER A 105 15.06 13.18 -2.72
C SER A 105 14.86 13.81 -4.10
#